data_AF-A0AAU8FIH9-F1
#
_entry.id   AF-A0AAU8FIH9-F1
#
_cell.length_a   1.000
_cell.length_b   1.000
_cell.length_c   1.000
_cell.angle_alpha   90.00
_cell.angle_beta   90.00
_cell.angle_gamma   90.00
#
_symmetry.space_group_name_H-M   'P 1'
#
loop_
_entity.id
_entity.type
_entity.pdbx_description
1 polymer ?
#
loop_
_entity_poly.entity_id
_entity_poly.type
_entity_poly.pdbx_seq_one_letter_code
_entity_poly.pdbx_strand_id
1 'polypeptide(L)'
;MKKFTIEDTVMLLIDHQEGTLNFSANRPHEVIISRARTLARMAKDLGIPVVLTSSQEELAQGPLLKDMEEILPQQFAERVKRQGITNAWDDKEFKAAVLKAADGRKNVVMAGLTNDVCIVWPAISMQEEGFDVQVVIDGGGSPARSPKTSPAKPGKVRACGRPQSVSLFPS
;
A
#
# COMPACT_ATOMS: atom_id res chain seq x y z
N MET A 1 -10.89 18.59 -1.08
CA MET A 1 -9.76 17.65 -1.19
C MET A 1 -8.49 18.46 -1.35
N LYS A 2 -7.51 18.31 -0.46
CA LYS A 2 -6.23 19.05 -0.52
C LYS A 2 -5.46 18.58 -1.76
N LYS A 3 -4.88 19.51 -2.51
CA LYS A 3 -4.06 19.19 -3.69
C LYS A 3 -2.65 18.81 -3.24
N PHE A 4 -2.16 17.65 -3.68
CA PHE A 4 -0.80 17.21 -3.37
C PHE A 4 0.17 17.84 -4.38
N THR A 5 1.36 18.21 -3.89
CA THR A 5 2.47 18.68 -4.73
C THR A 5 3.69 17.80 -4.51
N ILE A 6 4.61 17.79 -5.46
CA ILE A 6 5.80 16.91 -5.41
C ILE A 6 6.72 17.27 -4.23
N GLU A 7 6.77 18.55 -3.85
CA GLU A 7 7.65 19.07 -2.80
C GLU A 7 7.17 18.66 -1.41
N ASP A 8 5.85 18.51 -1.22
CA ASP A 8 5.19 18.20 0.05
C ASP A 8 4.70 16.73 0.10
N THR A 9 5.25 15.83 -0.71
CA THR A 9 4.80 14.43 -0.81
C THR A 9 5.93 13.43 -0.52
N VAL A 10 5.61 12.37 0.21
CA VAL A 10 6.41 11.13 0.32
C VAL A 10 5.62 9.95 -0.27
N MET A 11 6.32 9.03 -0.92
CA MET A 11 5.75 7.82 -1.51
C MET A 11 6.09 6.59 -0.65
N LEU A 12 5.09 5.78 -0.30
CA LEU A 12 5.26 4.54 0.46
C LEU A 12 4.82 3.35 -0.41
N LEU A 13 5.73 2.42 -0.68
CA LEU A 13 5.41 1.17 -1.38
C LEU A 13 5.59 0.01 -0.40
N ILE A 14 4.47 -0.58 -0.01
CA ILE A 14 4.36 -1.48 1.14
C ILE A 14 4.12 -2.91 0.65
N ASP A 15 5.03 -3.82 0.97
CA ASP A 15 4.84 -5.27 0.84
C ASP A 15 4.52 -5.76 -0.59
N HIS A 16 5.06 -5.09 -1.62
CA HIS A 16 5.09 -5.61 -2.99
C HIS A 16 6.07 -6.77 -3.11
N GLN A 17 5.72 -7.90 -2.50
CA GLN A 17 6.55 -9.10 -2.39
C GLN A 17 6.01 -10.23 -3.28
N GLU A 18 6.90 -11.11 -3.74
CA GLU A 18 6.58 -12.21 -4.65
C GLU A 18 5.50 -13.15 -4.09
N GLY A 19 5.61 -13.52 -2.81
CA GLY A 19 4.66 -14.38 -2.10
C GLY A 19 3.37 -13.63 -1.72
N THR A 20 3.49 -12.39 -1.24
CA THR A 20 2.34 -11.55 -0.84
C THR A 20 1.38 -11.29 -2.01
N LEU A 21 1.86 -11.24 -3.25
CA LEU A 21 1.00 -11.16 -4.45
C LEU A 21 -0.06 -12.27 -4.46
N ASN A 22 0.27 -13.49 -4.05
CA ASN A 22 -0.65 -14.62 -4.03
C ASN A 22 -1.80 -14.47 -3.02
N PHE A 23 -1.73 -13.48 -2.13
CA PHE A 23 -2.82 -13.14 -1.22
C PHE A 23 -3.85 -12.22 -1.87
N SER A 24 -3.58 -11.68 -3.07
CA SER A 24 -4.55 -10.91 -3.84
C SER A 24 -5.30 -11.79 -4.83
N ALA A 25 -6.63 -11.69 -4.83
CA ALA A 25 -7.48 -12.36 -5.82
C ALA A 25 -8.43 -11.39 -6.56
N ASN A 26 -8.44 -10.11 -6.17
CA ASN A 26 -9.32 -9.11 -6.77
C ASN A 26 -8.74 -8.43 -8.02
N ARG A 27 -7.45 -8.61 -8.30
CA ARG A 27 -6.76 -8.01 -9.44
C ARG A 27 -5.68 -8.96 -9.97
N PRO A 28 -5.45 -9.00 -11.29
CA PRO A 28 -4.35 -9.77 -11.85
C PRO A 28 -2.99 -9.25 -11.37
N HIS A 29 -2.04 -10.15 -11.08
CA HIS A 29 -0.75 -9.78 -10.50
C HIS A 29 0.04 -8.85 -11.42
N GLU A 30 -0.02 -9.05 -12.73
CA GLU A 30 0.65 -8.23 -13.73
C GLU A 30 0.20 -6.76 -13.69
N VAL A 31 -1.07 -6.51 -13.35
CA VAL A 31 -1.59 -5.16 -13.20
C VAL A 31 -1.02 -4.52 -11.93
N ILE A 32 -0.99 -5.25 -10.81
CA ILE A 32 -0.43 -4.76 -9.54
C ILE A 32 1.06 -4.41 -9.73
N ILE A 33 1.82 -5.33 -10.31
CA ILE A 33 3.26 -5.14 -10.60
C ILE A 33 3.45 -3.94 -11.53
N SER A 34 2.67 -3.84 -12.61
CA SER A 34 2.76 -2.72 -13.54
C SER A 34 2.51 -1.38 -12.85
N ARG A 35 1.54 -1.30 -11.93
CA ARG A 35 1.21 -0.06 -11.21
C ARG A 35 2.26 0.28 -10.17
N ALA A 36 2.77 -0.70 -9.42
CA ALA A 36 3.89 -0.52 -8.50
C ALA A 36 5.13 0.04 -9.24
N ARG A 37 5.46 -0.53 -10.41
CA ARG A 37 6.55 -0.01 -11.27
C ARG A 37 6.30 1.42 -11.72
N THR A 38 5.07 1.76 -12.12
CA THR A 38 4.72 3.12 -12.53
C THR A 38 4.90 4.11 -11.38
N LEU A 39 4.41 3.78 -10.18
CA LEU A 39 4.55 4.62 -8.99
C LEU A 39 6.02 4.80 -8.59
N ALA A 40 6.81 3.72 -8.60
CA ALA A 40 8.23 3.77 -8.29
C ALA A 40 9.01 4.66 -9.29
N ARG A 41 8.74 4.52 -10.60
CA ARG A 41 9.37 5.36 -11.63
C ARG A 41 8.93 6.82 -11.51
N MET A 42 7.64 7.06 -11.31
CA MET A 42 7.12 8.41 -11.12
C MET A 42 7.77 9.09 -9.92
N ALA A 43 7.88 8.41 -8.78
CA ALA A 43 8.50 8.99 -7.60
C ALA A 43 9.99 9.29 -7.83
N LYS A 44 10.72 8.38 -8.48
CA LYS A 44 12.11 8.58 -8.86
C LYS A 44 12.29 9.79 -9.80
N ASP A 45 11.53 9.84 -10.88
CA ASP A 45 11.66 10.85 -11.93
C ASP A 45 11.26 12.24 -11.42
N LEU A 46 10.32 12.31 -10.47
CA LEU A 46 9.88 13.56 -9.84
C LEU A 46 10.68 13.94 -8.58
N GLY A 47 11.66 13.12 -8.17
CA GLY A 47 12.44 13.37 -6.96
C GLY A 47 11.64 13.26 -5.65
N ILE A 48 10.52 12.55 -5.65
CA ILE A 48 9.71 12.29 -4.46
C ILE A 48 10.42 11.24 -3.60
N PRO A 49 10.66 11.48 -2.29
CA PRO A 49 11.23 10.50 -1.40
C PRO A 49 10.38 9.22 -1.36
N VAL A 50 11.01 8.05 -1.45
CA VAL A 50 10.34 6.75 -1.40
C VAL A 50 10.80 5.95 -0.20
N VAL A 51 9.87 5.33 0.52
CA VAL A 51 10.15 4.31 1.53
C VAL A 51 9.58 2.98 1.06
N LEU A 52 10.44 1.95 1.07
CA LEU A 52 10.07 0.57 0.79
C LEU A 52 10.02 -0.21 2.10
N THR A 53 9.07 -1.12 2.22
CA THR A 53 9.02 -2.08 3.32
C THR A 53 8.56 -3.45 2.86
N SER A 54 9.06 -4.48 3.52
CA SER A 54 8.62 -5.87 3.39
C SER A 54 8.15 -6.41 4.73
N SER A 55 7.25 -7.39 4.69
CA SER A 55 6.79 -8.14 5.87
C SER A 55 7.23 -9.59 5.76
N GLN A 56 7.98 -10.10 6.75
CA GLN A 56 8.39 -11.51 6.82
C GLN A 56 9.05 -12.01 5.52
N GLU A 57 9.99 -11.21 5.00
CA GLU A 57 10.59 -11.40 3.68
C GLU A 57 11.26 -12.77 3.46
N GLU A 58 11.78 -13.37 4.53
CA GLU A 58 12.46 -14.67 4.51
C GLU A 58 11.48 -15.86 4.69
N LEU A 59 10.17 -15.59 4.77
CA LEU A 59 9.10 -16.59 4.94
C LEU A 59 8.21 -16.65 3.69
N ALA A 60 6.94 -17.07 3.85
CA ALA A 60 6.01 -17.31 2.75
C ALA A 60 5.71 -16.07 1.88
N GLN A 61 5.90 -14.86 2.43
CA GLN A 61 5.73 -13.59 1.73
C GLN A 61 6.84 -13.35 0.71
N GLY A 62 8.04 -13.89 0.93
CA GLY A 62 9.17 -13.80 0.01
C GLY A 62 9.77 -12.40 -0.15
N PRO A 63 10.79 -12.24 -1.02
CA PRO A 63 11.45 -10.97 -1.28
C PRO A 63 10.52 -9.91 -1.87
N LEU A 64 10.89 -8.63 -1.71
CA LEU A 64 10.32 -7.58 -2.55
C LEU A 64 10.58 -7.89 -4.03
N LEU A 65 9.66 -7.49 -4.90
CA LEU A 65 9.80 -7.67 -6.34
C LEU A 65 11.12 -7.07 -6.84
N LYS A 66 11.84 -7.84 -7.65
CA LYS A 66 13.11 -7.41 -8.28
C LYS A 66 12.97 -6.11 -9.08
N ASP A 67 11.79 -5.84 -9.65
CA ASP A 67 11.49 -4.57 -10.29
C ASP A 67 11.75 -3.35 -9.40
N MET A 68 11.54 -3.47 -8.08
CA MET A 68 11.82 -2.39 -7.13
C MET A 68 13.32 -2.16 -6.96
N GLU A 69 14.12 -3.23 -6.97
CA GLU A 69 15.59 -3.14 -6.94
C GLU A 69 16.13 -2.44 -8.20
N GLU A 70 15.59 -2.77 -9.38
CA GLU A 70 16.00 -2.17 -10.64
C GLU A 70 15.65 -0.67 -10.73
N ILE A 71 14.48 -0.28 -10.21
CA ILE A 71 14.01 1.11 -10.31
C ILE A 71 14.59 1.97 -9.18
N LEU A 72 14.57 1.47 -7.94
CA LEU A 72 14.90 2.16 -6.69
C LEU A 72 16.00 1.41 -5.90
N PRO A 73 17.21 1.21 -6.46
CA PRO A 73 18.22 0.33 -5.87
C PRO A 73 18.65 0.75 -4.46
N GLN A 74 18.76 2.06 -4.20
CA GLN A 74 19.12 2.57 -2.88
C GLN A 74 18.02 2.28 -1.86
N GLN A 75 16.77 2.62 -2.18
CA GLN A 75 15.64 2.40 -1.27
C GLN A 75 15.36 0.91 -1.08
N PHE A 76 15.67 0.07 -2.08
CA PHE A 76 15.59 -1.37 -1.96
C PHE A 76 16.63 -1.90 -0.96
N ALA A 77 17.88 -1.43 -1.04
CA ALA A 77 18.92 -1.77 -0.08
C ALA A 77 18.59 -1.29 1.35
N GLU A 78 18.01 -0.09 1.47
CA GLU A 78 17.65 0.56 2.74
C GLU A 78 16.24 0.20 3.24
N ARG A 79 15.52 -0.71 2.57
CA ARG A 79 14.13 -1.06 2.90
C ARG A 79 13.98 -1.52 4.34
N VAL A 80 12.82 -1.24 4.94
CA VAL A 80 12.50 -1.69 6.29
C VAL A 80 11.91 -3.10 6.24
N LYS A 81 12.60 -4.08 6.85
CA LYS A 81 12.21 -5.49 6.89
C LYS A 81 11.45 -5.82 8.18
N ARG A 82 10.13 -5.75 8.14
CA ARG A 82 9.26 -5.91 9.32
C ARG A 82 9.02 -7.39 9.64
N GLN A 83 8.95 -7.70 10.94
CA GLN A 83 8.73 -9.07 11.44
C GLN A 83 7.22 -9.38 11.65
N GLY A 84 6.41 -9.14 10.62
CA GLY A 84 5.00 -9.53 10.63
C GLY A 84 4.04 -8.58 11.35
N ILE A 85 4.51 -7.39 11.74
CA ILE A 85 3.64 -6.31 12.24
C ILE A 85 2.68 -5.95 11.11
N THR A 86 1.38 -6.02 11.37
CA THR A 86 0.36 -5.83 10.33
C THR A 86 0.20 -4.37 9.93
N ASN A 87 0.11 -3.49 10.93
CA ASN A 87 0.13 -2.05 10.72
C ASN A 87 1.58 -1.59 10.60
N ALA A 88 2.05 -1.28 9.38
CA ALA A 88 3.41 -0.83 9.17
C ALA A 88 3.77 0.39 10.04
N TRP A 89 2.80 1.26 10.35
CA TRP A 89 3.04 2.47 11.15
C TRP A 89 3.37 2.19 12.63
N ASP A 90 2.97 1.02 13.16
CA ASP A 90 3.32 0.60 14.52
C ASP A 90 4.76 0.08 14.61
N ASP A 91 5.39 -0.25 13.47
CA ASP A 91 6.79 -0.61 13.42
C ASP A 91 7.67 0.65 13.60
N LYS A 92 8.50 0.65 14.64
CA LYS A 92 9.32 1.81 15.01
C LYS A 92 10.34 2.16 13.94
N GLU A 93 10.92 1.17 13.26
CA GLU A 93 11.91 1.39 12.21
C GLU A 93 11.24 1.95 10.96
N PHE A 94 10.07 1.43 10.60
CA PHE A 94 9.28 1.96 9.49
C PHE A 94 8.85 3.40 9.75
N LYS A 95 8.26 3.67 10.92
CA LYS A 95 7.86 5.02 11.29
C LYS A 95 9.04 5.98 11.28
N ALA A 96 10.19 5.60 11.83
CA ALA A 96 11.40 6.43 11.80
C ALA A 96 11.90 6.68 10.37
N ALA A 97 11.90 5.65 9.51
CA ALA A 97 12.29 5.76 8.11
C ALA A 97 11.35 6.71 7.34
N VAL A 98 10.03 6.60 7.56
CA VAL A 98 9.06 7.50 6.93
C VAL A 98 9.19 8.92 7.44
N LEU A 99 9.34 9.14 8.75
CA LEU A 99 9.52 10.50 9.28
C LEU A 99 10.80 11.16 8.75
N LYS A 100 11.88 10.38 8.62
CA LYS A 100 13.13 10.83 8.02
C LYS A 100 12.98 11.16 6.54
N ALA A 101 12.32 10.28 5.77
CA ALA A 101 12.10 10.49 4.34
C ALA A 101 11.12 11.64 4.05
N ALA A 102 10.10 11.79 4.89
CA ALA A 102 9.13 12.86 4.81
C ALA A 102 9.81 14.21 5.06
N ASP A 103 10.71 14.32 6.03
CA ASP A 103 11.45 15.57 6.31
C ASP A 103 10.53 16.78 6.43
N GLY A 104 9.46 16.65 7.22
CA GLY A 104 8.43 17.67 7.41
C GLY A 104 7.29 17.68 6.40
N ARG A 105 7.39 16.92 5.29
CA ARG A 105 6.30 16.75 4.31
C ARG A 105 5.06 16.14 4.96
N LYS A 106 3.88 16.62 4.56
CA LYS A 106 2.60 16.21 5.15
C LYS A 106 1.79 15.27 4.27
N ASN A 107 2.01 15.28 2.96
CA ASN A 107 1.24 14.44 2.06
C ASN A 107 1.92 13.09 1.85
N VAL A 108 1.14 12.03 1.88
CA VAL A 108 1.59 10.64 1.77
C VAL A 108 0.80 9.98 0.67
N VAL A 109 1.50 9.49 -0.35
CA VAL A 109 0.92 8.61 -1.36
C VAL A 109 1.39 7.20 -1.05
N MET A 110 0.47 6.25 -0.95
CA MET A 110 0.82 4.87 -0.65
C MET A 110 0.11 3.83 -1.52
N ALA A 111 0.80 2.72 -1.77
CA ALA A 111 0.29 1.54 -2.44
C ALA A 111 0.95 0.30 -1.86
N GLY A 112 0.27 -0.85 -1.91
CA GLY A 112 0.86 -2.07 -1.37
C GLY A 112 -0.11 -3.22 -1.24
N LEU A 113 0.35 -4.31 -0.62
CA LEU A 113 -0.45 -5.50 -0.42
C LEU A 113 -0.49 -5.95 1.05
N THR A 114 -1.65 -6.32 1.61
CA THR A 114 -2.99 -6.22 1.01
C THR A 114 -3.68 -4.90 1.38
N ASN A 115 -4.58 -4.41 0.52
CA ASN A 115 -5.27 -3.13 0.74
C ASN A 115 -6.09 -3.12 2.04
N ASP A 116 -6.69 -4.25 2.37
CA ASP A 116 -7.59 -4.49 3.49
C ASP A 116 -6.87 -4.70 4.83
N VAL A 117 -5.53 -4.76 4.81
CA VAL A 117 -4.72 -5.03 5.99
C VAL A 117 -3.52 -4.09 6.04
N CYS A 118 -2.49 -4.33 5.22
CA CYS A 118 -1.23 -3.61 5.27
C CYS A 118 -1.31 -2.15 4.80
N ILE A 119 -2.42 -1.73 4.18
CA ILE A 119 -2.63 -0.35 3.73
C ILE A 119 -3.66 0.39 4.58
N VAL A 120 -4.79 -0.25 4.91
CA VAL A 120 -5.86 0.43 5.66
C VAL A 120 -5.39 0.91 7.04
N TRP A 121 -4.63 0.08 7.76
CA TRP A 121 -4.16 0.41 9.11
C TRP A 121 -3.16 1.58 9.14
N PRO A 122 -2.05 1.56 8.36
CA PRO A 122 -1.13 2.69 8.37
C PRO A 122 -1.79 3.95 7.79
N ALA A 123 -2.70 3.84 6.82
CA ALA A 123 -3.42 5.02 6.32
C ALA A 123 -4.23 5.71 7.43
N ILE A 124 -4.95 4.94 8.25
CA ILE A 124 -5.71 5.47 9.39
C ILE A 124 -4.76 6.07 10.44
N SER A 125 -3.75 5.32 10.88
CA SER A 125 -2.82 5.79 11.92
C SER A 125 -2.06 7.05 11.50
N MET A 126 -1.66 7.14 10.24
CA MET A 126 -0.98 8.33 9.72
C MET A 126 -1.94 9.54 9.64
N GLN A 127 -3.20 9.35 9.26
CA GLN A 127 -4.20 10.43 9.30
C GLN A 127 -4.44 10.93 10.73
N GLU A 128 -4.52 10.03 11.71
CA GLU A 128 -4.67 10.39 13.12
C GLU A 128 -3.47 11.21 13.64
N GLU A 129 -2.28 10.98 13.08
CA GLU A 129 -1.06 11.77 13.36
C GLU A 129 -0.91 13.04 12.47
N GLY A 130 -1.93 13.37 11.69
CA GLY A 130 -2.00 14.62 10.92
C GLY A 130 -1.28 14.60 9.57
N PHE A 131 -1.06 13.42 8.98
CA PHE A 131 -0.68 13.30 7.57
C PHE A 131 -1.91 13.33 6.66
N ASP A 132 -1.75 13.91 5.48
CA ASP A 132 -2.73 13.81 4.40
C ASP A 132 -2.43 12.56 3.58
N VAL A 133 -3.23 11.51 3.70
CA VAL A 133 -2.97 10.22 3.03
C VAL A 133 -3.84 10.02 1.79
N GLN A 134 -3.23 9.63 0.67
CA GLN A 134 -3.89 9.13 -0.53
C GLN A 134 -3.42 7.72 -0.86
N VAL A 135 -4.37 6.80 -1.01
CA VAL A 135 -4.11 5.40 -1.35
C VAL A 135 -4.34 5.18 -2.84
N VAL A 136 -3.31 4.68 -3.54
CA VAL A 136 -3.42 4.25 -4.94
C VAL A 136 -3.92 2.80 -4.96
N ILE A 137 -5.24 2.65 -4.88
CA ILE A 137 -5.91 1.37 -4.64
C ILE A 137 -5.64 0.29 -5.72
N ASP A 138 -5.29 0.72 -6.93
CA ASP A 138 -4.94 -0.16 -8.05
C ASP A 138 -3.46 -0.53 -8.09
N GLY A 139 -2.62 0.15 -7.32
CA GLY A 139 -1.24 -0.26 -7.02
C GLY A 139 -1.12 -1.41 -6.01
N GLY A 140 -2.25 -1.85 -5.44
CA GLY A 140 -2.33 -2.93 -4.45
C GLY A 140 -3.33 -4.01 -4.82
N GLY A 141 -3.72 -4.82 -3.84
CA GLY A 141 -4.70 -5.91 -4.03
C GLY A 141 -5.25 -6.45 -2.72
N SER A 142 -6.37 -7.16 -2.77
CA SER A 142 -7.01 -7.80 -1.60
C SER A 142 -7.42 -9.25 -1.88
N PRO A 143 -7.55 -10.09 -0.83
CA PRO A 143 -8.02 -11.48 -0.96
C PRO A 143 -9.46 -11.57 -1.46
N ALA A 144 -10.31 -10.62 -1.08
CA ALA A 144 -11.70 -10.61 -1.50
C ALA A 144 -11.85 -9.94 -2.88
N ARG A 145 -12.35 -10.70 -3.86
CA ARG A 145 -12.93 -10.11 -5.07
C ARG A 145 -14.11 -9.25 -4.63
N SER A 146 -14.07 -7.94 -4.87
CA SER A 146 -15.30 -7.16 -4.81
C SER A 146 -16.34 -7.87 -5.70
N PRO A 147 -17.60 -8.01 -5.29
CA PRO A 147 -18.58 -8.64 -6.14
C PRO A 147 -18.60 -7.84 -7.44
N LYS A 148 -18.20 -8.49 -8.55
CA LYS A 148 -18.44 -7.92 -9.86
C LYS A 148 -19.92 -7.57 -9.89
N THR A 149 -20.26 -6.34 -10.24
CA THR A 149 -21.59 -5.97 -10.74
C THR A 149 -21.84 -6.75 -12.03
N SER A 150 -22.09 -8.04 -11.86
CA SER A 150 -22.61 -8.93 -12.87
C SER A 150 -24.12 -8.66 -12.87
N PRO A 151 -24.80 -8.54 -14.03
CA PRO A 151 -26.24 -8.40 -14.05
C PRO A 151 -26.83 -9.55 -13.23
N ALA A 152 -27.61 -9.20 -12.21
CA ALA A 152 -28.11 -10.13 -11.22
C ALA A 152 -28.80 -11.30 -11.90
N LYS A 153 -28.31 -12.54 -11.68
CA LYS A 153 -29.12 -13.73 -11.94
C LYS A 153 -30.15 -13.82 -10.81
N PRO A 154 -31.47 -13.87 -11.12
CA PRO A 154 -32.48 -13.92 -10.08
C PRO A 154 -32.45 -15.30 -9.41
N GLY A 155 -32.33 -15.30 -8.08
CA GLY A 155 -32.59 -16.47 -7.25
C GLY A 155 -31.36 -17.24 -6.77
N LYS A 156 -30.79 -16.79 -5.64
CA LYS A 156 -30.55 -17.60 -4.43
C LYS A 156 -29.75 -16.77 -3.43
N VAL A 157 -30.46 -16.29 -2.42
CA VAL A 157 -29.87 -15.74 -1.20
C VAL A 157 -29.16 -16.87 -0.46
N ARG A 158 -27.85 -16.72 -0.24
CA ARG A 158 -27.14 -17.33 0.89
C ARG A 158 -26.41 -16.21 1.63
N ALA A 159 -26.85 -15.98 2.86
CA ALA A 159 -26.28 -15.02 3.77
C ALA A 159 -24.94 -15.53 4.31
N CYS A 160 -23.88 -14.74 4.13
CA CYS A 160 -22.70 -14.71 4.97
C CYS A 160 -22.27 -13.24 5.05
N GLY A 161 -22.32 -12.66 6.26
CA GLY A 161 -21.66 -11.40 6.65
C GLY A 161 -21.98 -10.16 5.82
N ARG A 162 -22.82 -9.26 6.34
CA ARG A 162 -22.99 -7.91 5.79
C ARG A 162 -21.63 -7.17 5.77
N PRO A 163 -21.27 -6.48 4.67
CA PRO A 163 -20.27 -5.42 4.75
C PRO A 163 -20.86 -4.28 5.58
N GLN A 164 -20.23 -3.93 6.70
CA GLN A 164 -20.48 -2.64 7.31
C GLN A 164 -19.85 -1.58 6.40
N SER A 165 -20.69 -0.81 5.72
CA SER A 165 -20.29 0.45 5.11
C SER A 165 -19.89 1.40 6.24
N VAL A 166 -18.60 1.62 6.44
CA VAL A 166 -18.12 2.68 7.31
C VAL A 166 -18.15 3.98 6.49
N SER A 167 -19.21 4.77 6.68
CA SER A 167 -19.25 6.16 6.20
C SER A 167 -18.36 7.01 7.10
N LEU A 168 -17.13 7.26 6.67
CA LEU A 168 -16.23 8.22 7.30
C LEU A 168 -16.38 9.59 6.63
N PHE A 169 -17.41 10.33 7.04
CA PHE A 169 -17.46 11.79 6.91
C PHE A 169 -18.12 12.34 8.18
N PRO A 170 -17.43 13.17 8.99
CA PRO A 170 -18.14 14.06 9.89
C PRO A 170 -18.64 15.27 9.09
N SER A 171 -19.88 15.66 9.41
CA SER A 171 -20.58 16.85 8.91
C SER A 171 -19.87 18.16 9.28
#